data_AF-X1DP92-F1
#
_entry.id   AF-X1DP92-F1
#
_cell.length_a   1.000
_cell.length_b   1.000
_cell.length_c   1.000
_cell.angle_alpha   90.00
_cell.angle_beta   90.00
_cell.angle_gamma   90.00
#
_symmetry.space_group_name_H-M   'P 1'
#
loop_
_entity.id
_entity.type
_entity.pdbx_description
1 polymer ?
#
loop_
_entity_poly.entity_id
_entity_poly.type
_entity_poly.pdbx_seq_one_letter_code
_entity_poly.pdbx_strand_id
1 'polypeptide(L)'
;NMEDFKKLNRLPYITKRMYIIKNICELKKVDLEYLFGLFNLYNKKNSGKWFWQKATFTGMLKDAYDNFNAAVDETVKDLKQADEKKTKEQIKSASKMFDKLIVGLEMNCNVNRENDFNNVKGFLDKNLKGLINDSLKRME
;
A
#
# COMPACT_ATOMS: atom_id res chain seq x y z
N ASN A 1 6.07 -0.74 20.16
CA ASN A 1 6.32 -1.49 21.41
C ASN A 1 5.22 -2.57 21.55
N MET A 2 5.25 -3.43 22.58
CA MET A 2 4.23 -4.49 22.77
C MET A 2 2.81 -3.91 22.95
N GLU A 3 2.66 -2.70 23.49
CA GLU A 3 1.37 -2.03 23.67
C GLU A 3 0.78 -1.57 22.34
N ASP A 4 1.61 -1.01 21.44
CA ASP A 4 1.24 -0.65 20.07
C ASP A 4 0.77 -1.89 19.30
N PHE A 5 1.41 -3.05 19.51
CA PHE A 5 1.02 -4.30 18.86
C PHE A 5 -0.34 -4.81 19.37
N LYS A 6 -0.58 -4.76 20.68
CA LYS A 6 -1.90 -5.10 21.26
C LYS A 6 -3.00 -4.15 20.79
N LYS A 7 -2.70 -2.85 20.69
CA LYS A 7 -3.60 -1.81 20.15
C LYS A 7 -3.94 -2.13 18.70
N LEU A 8 -2.93 -2.34 17.84
CA LEU A 8 -3.10 -2.73 16.44
C LEU A 8 -4.04 -3.92 16.27
N ASN A 9 -3.89 -4.96 17.09
CA ASN A 9 -4.69 -6.17 16.99
C ASN A 9 -6.20 -5.95 17.26
N ARG A 10 -6.56 -4.89 17.98
CA ARG A 10 -7.96 -4.52 18.27
C ARG A 10 -8.58 -3.59 17.23
N LEU A 11 -7.77 -3.02 16.34
CA LEU A 11 -8.25 -2.05 15.37
C LEU A 11 -9.02 -2.68 14.19
N PRO A 12 -9.83 -1.88 13.47
CA PRO A 12 -10.50 -2.31 12.25
C PRO A 12 -9.51 -2.86 11.21
N TYR A 13 -9.98 -3.79 10.39
CA TYR A 13 -9.18 -4.44 9.36
C TYR A 13 -8.49 -3.45 8.41
N ILE A 14 -9.19 -2.40 7.96
CA ILE A 14 -8.60 -1.35 7.10
C ILE A 14 -7.48 -0.60 7.81
N THR A 15 -7.63 -0.29 9.09
CA THR A 15 -6.58 0.36 9.88
C THR A 15 -5.34 -0.54 10.00
N LYS A 16 -5.53 -1.84 10.24
CA LYS A 16 -4.42 -2.81 10.29
C LYS A 16 -3.67 -2.89 8.96
N ARG A 17 -4.40 -2.96 7.84
CA ARG A 17 -3.82 -2.94 6.49
C ARG A 17 -3.00 -1.67 6.27
N MET A 18 -3.58 -0.51 6.57
CA MET A 18 -2.90 0.78 6.39
C MET A 18 -1.62 0.86 7.20
N TYR A 19 -1.64 0.39 8.46
CA TYR A 19 -0.46 0.31 9.30
C TYR A 19 0.62 -0.59 8.68
N ILE A 20 0.26 -1.78 8.20
CA ILE A 20 1.22 -2.70 7.54
C ILE A 20 1.80 -2.06 6.28
N ILE A 21 0.97 -1.47 5.42
CA ILE A 21 1.43 -0.80 4.19
C ILE A 21 2.35 0.37 4.52
N LYS A 22 2.04 1.19 5.53
CA LYS A 22 2.92 2.27 6.02
C LYS A 22 4.29 1.74 6.44
N ASN A 23 4.33 0.67 7.23
CA ASN A 23 5.60 0.06 7.67
C ASN A 23 6.40 -0.49 6.48
N ILE A 24 5.73 -1.08 5.48
CA ILE A 24 6.40 -1.54 4.25
C ILE A 24 6.98 -0.33 3.48
N CYS A 25 6.21 0.74 3.35
CA CYS A 25 6.66 1.98 2.71
C CYS A 25 7.88 2.58 3.42
N GLU A 26 7.87 2.64 4.75
CA GLU A 26 8.99 3.11 5.58
C GLU A 26 10.25 2.26 5.36
N LEU A 27 10.13 0.93 5.37
CA LEU A 27 11.26 0.03 5.09
C LEU A 27 11.89 0.26 3.71
N LYS A 28 11.08 0.72 2.75
CA LYS A 28 11.48 0.93 1.36
C LYS A 28 11.75 2.39 1.01
N LYS A 29 11.68 3.29 2.00
CA LYS A 29 11.85 4.73 1.81
C LYS A 29 10.91 5.29 0.72
N VAL A 30 9.68 4.80 0.70
CA VAL A 30 8.62 5.28 -0.19
C VAL A 30 7.60 6.03 0.66
N ASP A 31 7.17 7.20 0.19
CA ASP A 31 6.11 7.96 0.86
C ASP A 31 4.75 7.28 0.62
N LEU A 32 3.95 7.18 1.68
CA LEU A 32 2.66 6.49 1.62
C LEU A 32 1.67 7.21 0.69
N GLU A 33 1.61 8.54 0.75
CA GLU A 33 0.76 9.32 -0.15
C GLU A 33 1.23 9.21 -1.59
N TYR A 34 2.53 9.11 -1.83
CA TYR A 34 3.10 8.87 -3.15
C TYR A 34 2.65 7.51 -3.72
N LEU A 35 2.69 6.43 -2.93
CA LEU A 35 2.17 5.12 -3.34
C LEU A 35 0.69 5.21 -3.77
N PHE A 36 -0.15 5.80 -2.95
CA PHE A 36 -1.58 5.92 -3.27
C PHE A 36 -1.83 6.91 -4.41
N GLY A 37 -0.98 7.93 -4.56
CA GLY A 37 -0.94 8.81 -5.72
C GLY A 37 -0.62 8.05 -7.02
N LEU A 38 0.35 7.12 -6.99
CA LEU A 38 0.66 6.24 -8.12
C LEU A 38 -0.52 5.33 -8.50
N PHE A 39 -1.22 4.76 -7.53
CA PHE A 39 -2.44 3.98 -7.81
C PHE A 39 -3.51 4.82 -8.52
N ASN A 40 -3.75 6.04 -8.04
CA ASN A 40 -4.70 6.95 -8.67
C ASN A 40 -4.25 7.42 -10.06
N LEU A 41 -2.96 7.73 -10.22
CA LEU A 41 -2.39 8.11 -11.51
C LEU A 41 -2.50 6.97 -12.53
N TYR A 42 -2.18 5.74 -12.11
CA TYR A 42 -2.35 4.55 -12.93
C TYR A 42 -3.81 4.38 -13.36
N ASN A 43 -4.74 4.47 -12.41
CA ASN A 43 -6.18 4.39 -12.71
C ASN A 43 -6.59 5.46 -13.71
N LYS A 44 -6.17 6.72 -13.51
CA LYS A 44 -6.47 7.84 -14.43
C LYS A 44 -5.92 7.59 -15.84
N LYS A 45 -4.67 7.12 -15.98
CA LYS A 45 -4.04 6.84 -17.28
C LYS A 45 -4.71 5.69 -18.03
N ASN A 46 -5.20 4.68 -17.32
CA ASN A 46 -5.80 3.50 -17.92
C ASN A 46 -7.33 3.62 -18.11
N SER A 47 -7.93 4.75 -17.72
CA SER A 47 -9.37 5.05 -17.86
C SER A 47 -9.81 5.51 -19.26
N GLY A 48 -9.09 5.10 -20.31
CA GLY A 48 -9.47 5.30 -21.73
C GLY A 48 -10.25 4.14 -22.35
N LYS A 49 -10.42 3.01 -21.65
CA LYS A 49 -11.23 1.86 -22.09
C LYS A 49 -12.15 1.42 -20.97
N TRP A 50 -13.19 2.21 -20.74
CA TRP A 50 -14.28 1.89 -19.84
C TRP A 50 -15.10 0.72 -20.42
N PHE A 51 -14.73 -0.51 -20.10
CA PHE A 51 -15.71 -1.60 -20.01
C PHE A 51 -15.91 -1.88 -18.53
N TRP A 52 -17.10 -1.50 -18.08
CA TRP A 52 -17.70 -1.39 -16.75
C TRP A 52 -17.54 -2.56 -15.75
N GLN A 53 -16.62 -3.50 -15.96
CA GLN A 53 -16.43 -4.62 -15.03
C GLN A 53 -15.01 -4.82 -14.48
N LYS A 54 -13.92 -4.32 -15.08
CA LYS A 54 -12.57 -4.48 -14.49
C LYS A 54 -11.56 -3.41 -14.94
N ALA A 55 -11.23 -2.49 -14.04
CA ALA A 55 -9.90 -1.87 -14.02
C ALA A 55 -9.11 -2.52 -12.88
N THR A 56 -8.70 -3.77 -13.10
CA THR A 56 -7.64 -4.42 -12.33
C THR A 56 -6.34 -4.14 -13.05
N PHE A 57 -5.23 -3.93 -12.33
CA PHE A 57 -3.89 -3.96 -12.91
C PHE A 57 -3.78 -5.10 -13.95
N THR A 58 -3.03 -4.91 -15.03
CA THR A 58 -2.88 -5.91 -16.10
C THR A 58 -1.44 -6.37 -16.25
N GLY A 59 -1.25 -7.56 -16.83
CA GLY A 59 0.06 -8.14 -17.09
C GLY A 59 0.91 -8.27 -15.82
N MET A 60 2.22 -8.04 -15.93
CA MET A 60 3.16 -8.18 -14.80
C MET A 60 2.82 -7.29 -13.59
N LEU A 61 2.17 -6.14 -13.82
CA LEU A 61 1.77 -5.24 -12.74
C LEU A 61 0.61 -5.84 -11.92
N LYS A 62 -0.26 -6.61 -12.58
CA LYS A 62 -1.31 -7.38 -11.89
C LYS A 62 -0.72 -8.36 -10.90
N ASP A 63 0.21 -9.18 -11.37
CA ASP A 63 0.81 -10.21 -10.54
C ASP A 63 1.62 -9.59 -9.39
N ALA A 64 2.31 -8.46 -9.63
CA ALA A 64 2.99 -7.72 -8.58
C ALA A 64 2.01 -7.17 -7.52
N TYR A 65 0.89 -6.58 -7.95
CA TYR A 65 -0.12 -6.07 -7.05
C TYR A 65 -0.82 -7.19 -6.26
N ASP A 66 -1.26 -8.25 -6.93
CA ASP A 66 -1.99 -9.34 -6.30
C ASP A 66 -1.13 -10.06 -5.25
N ASN A 67 0.15 -10.31 -5.56
CA ASN A 67 1.08 -10.90 -4.61
C ASN A 67 1.33 -9.98 -3.41
N PHE A 68 1.56 -8.69 -3.64
CA PHE A 68 1.70 -7.71 -2.56
C PHE A 68 0.44 -7.63 -1.69
N ASN A 69 -0.73 -7.56 -2.33
CA ASN A 69 -2.02 -7.48 -1.66
C ASN A 69 -2.27 -8.73 -0.81
N ALA A 70 -2.03 -9.92 -1.36
CA ALA A 70 -2.15 -11.19 -0.65
C ALA A 70 -1.22 -11.26 0.57
N ALA A 71 0.03 -10.82 0.45
CA ALA A 71 0.97 -10.80 1.57
C ALA A 71 0.55 -9.82 2.68
N VAL A 72 0.02 -8.65 2.34
CA VAL A 72 -0.57 -7.72 3.32
C VAL A 72 -1.79 -8.36 4.00
N ASP A 73 -2.65 -9.01 3.23
CA ASP A 73 -3.83 -9.72 3.73
C ASP A 73 -3.48 -10.83 4.72
N GLU A 74 -2.52 -11.66 4.36
CA GLU A 74 -2.02 -12.74 5.20
C GLU A 74 -1.42 -12.18 6.50
N THR A 75 -0.61 -11.13 6.40
CA THR A 75 -0.04 -10.45 7.59
C THR A 75 -1.14 -9.94 8.52
N VAL A 76 -2.21 -9.33 7.98
CA VAL A 76 -3.34 -8.86 8.80
C VAL A 76 -4.11 -10.00 9.47
N LYS A 77 -4.33 -11.11 8.74
CA LYS A 77 -5.00 -12.30 9.30
C LYS A 77 -4.19 -12.90 10.44
N ASP A 78 -2.87 -12.96 10.26
CA ASP A 78 -1.94 -13.52 11.23
C ASP A 78 -1.76 -12.65 12.48
N LEU A 79 -2.07 -11.35 12.46
CA LEU A 79 -1.96 -10.47 13.63
C LEU A 79 -2.66 -11.03 14.89
N LYS A 80 -3.73 -11.83 14.73
CA LYS A 80 -4.44 -12.44 15.87
C LYS A 80 -3.65 -13.54 16.56
N GLN A 81 -2.75 -14.21 15.84
CA GLN A 81 -2.04 -15.41 16.29
C GLN A 81 -0.52 -15.21 16.36
N ALA A 82 -0.01 -14.15 15.72
CA ALA A 82 1.41 -13.81 15.66
C ALA A 82 1.82 -12.91 16.84
N ASP A 83 3.08 -13.04 17.25
CA ASP A 83 3.74 -12.04 18.08
C ASP A 83 4.33 -10.90 17.24
N GLU A 84 4.80 -9.84 17.90
CA GLU A 84 5.37 -8.66 17.25
C GLU A 84 6.56 -9.02 16.33
N LYS A 85 7.35 -10.04 16.68
CA LYS A 85 8.52 -10.46 15.90
C LYS A 85 8.08 -11.11 14.59
N LYS A 86 7.15 -12.07 14.64
CA LYS A 86 6.61 -12.72 13.44
C LYS A 86 5.95 -11.71 12.50
N THR A 87 5.19 -10.76 13.02
CA THR A 87 4.59 -9.71 12.18
C THR A 87 5.65 -8.83 11.51
N LYS A 88 6.73 -8.45 12.20
CA LYS A 88 7.84 -7.70 11.58
C LYS A 88 8.53 -8.49 10.47
N GLU A 89 8.70 -9.79 10.65
CA GLU A 89 9.27 -10.68 9.62
C GLU A 89 8.35 -10.77 8.40
N GLN A 90 7.03 -10.87 8.60
CA GLN A 90 6.03 -10.86 7.53
C GLN A 90 6.02 -9.54 6.76
N ILE A 91 6.05 -8.39 7.47
CA ILE A 91 6.19 -7.05 6.87
C ILE A 91 7.46 -6.97 6.02
N LYS A 92 8.60 -7.45 6.55
CA LYS A 92 9.87 -7.48 5.81
C LYS A 92 9.78 -8.38 4.57
N SER A 93 9.09 -9.51 4.65
CA SER A 93 8.86 -10.39 3.51
C SER A 93 8.00 -9.71 2.43
N ALA A 94 6.86 -9.13 2.82
CA ALA A 94 5.95 -8.39 1.93
C ALA A 94 6.65 -7.19 1.27
N SER A 95 7.60 -6.55 1.94
CA SER A 95 8.39 -5.46 1.36
C SER A 95 9.18 -5.88 0.11
N LYS A 96 9.56 -7.16 -0.02
CA LYS A 96 10.25 -7.64 -1.23
C LYS A 96 9.32 -7.65 -2.46
N MET A 97 8.03 -7.89 -2.24
CA MET A 97 7.01 -7.85 -3.30
C MET A 97 6.68 -6.42 -3.69
N PHE A 98 6.76 -5.50 -2.71
CA PHE A 98 6.50 -4.08 -2.91
C PHE A 98 7.45 -3.42 -3.91
N ASP A 99 8.74 -3.78 -3.93
CA ASP A 99 9.71 -3.21 -4.89
C ASP A 99 9.26 -3.42 -6.34
N LYS A 100 8.81 -4.64 -6.67
CA LYS A 100 8.31 -4.97 -8.02
C LYS A 100 7.06 -4.17 -8.37
N LEU A 101 6.17 -3.99 -7.40
CA LEU A 101 4.94 -3.22 -7.58
C LEU A 101 5.26 -1.74 -7.85
N ILE A 102 6.11 -1.12 -7.03
CA ILE A 102 6.47 0.30 -7.18
C ILE A 102 7.17 0.56 -8.52
N VAL A 103 8.20 -0.22 -8.86
CA VAL A 103 8.91 -0.07 -10.13
C VAL A 103 7.94 -0.26 -11.30
N GLY A 104 7.05 -1.25 -11.22
CA GLY A 104 6.02 -1.47 -12.22
C GLY A 104 5.05 -0.29 -12.38
N LEU A 105 4.60 0.31 -11.28
CA LEU A 105 3.75 1.51 -11.30
C LEU A 105 4.45 2.70 -11.94
N GLU A 106 5.71 2.95 -11.54
CA GLU A 106 6.50 4.07 -12.04
C GLU A 106 6.76 3.95 -13.53
N MET A 107 7.13 2.76 -14.00
CA MET A 107 7.30 2.47 -15.43
C MET A 107 5.99 2.63 -16.20
N ASN A 108 4.88 2.05 -15.73
CA ASN A 108 3.58 2.15 -16.41
C ASN A 108 3.04 3.58 -16.41
N CYS A 109 3.39 4.38 -15.40
CA CYS A 109 3.01 5.77 -15.30
C CYS A 109 4.03 6.73 -15.93
N ASN A 110 5.13 6.26 -16.51
CA ASN A 110 6.24 7.11 -16.98
C ASN A 110 6.65 8.15 -15.92
N VAL A 111 6.81 7.71 -14.68
CA VAL A 111 7.15 8.54 -13.52
C VAL A 111 8.60 8.32 -13.15
N ASN A 112 9.35 9.40 -12.99
CA ASN A 112 10.63 9.40 -12.29
C ASN A 112 10.39 9.86 -10.85
N ARG A 113 10.58 8.96 -9.87
CA ARG A 113 10.26 9.24 -8.46
C ARG A 113 10.91 10.52 -7.93
N GLU A 114 12.15 10.80 -8.29
CA GLU A 114 12.91 11.95 -7.78
C GLU A 114 12.34 13.27 -8.31
N ASN A 115 11.98 13.30 -9.60
CA ASN A 115 11.50 14.51 -10.26
C ASN A 115 9.98 14.73 -10.09
N ASP A 116 9.21 13.65 -10.04
CA ASP A 116 7.74 13.70 -10.09
C ASP A 116 7.06 13.51 -8.73
N PHE A 117 7.84 13.39 -7.64
CA PHE A 117 7.32 13.08 -6.30
C PHE A 117 6.08 13.89 -5.90
N ASN A 118 6.19 15.22 -5.92
CA ASN A 118 5.11 16.12 -5.52
C ASN A 118 3.93 16.08 -6.50
N ASN A 119 4.21 15.94 -7.79
CA ASN A 119 3.18 15.83 -8.83
C ASN A 119 2.36 14.55 -8.64
N VAL A 120 3.01 13.41 -8.41
CA VAL A 120 2.35 12.12 -8.16
C VAL A 120 1.48 12.16 -6.91
N LYS A 121 1.98 12.76 -5.81
CA LYS A 121 1.18 12.96 -4.60
C LYS A 121 -0.08 13.79 -4.84
N GLY A 122 -0.05 14.71 -5.81
CA GLY A 122 -1.20 15.50 -6.23
C GLY A 122 -2.37 14.67 -6.82
N PHE A 123 -2.12 13.43 -7.25
CA PHE A 123 -3.17 12.52 -7.72
C PHE A 123 -3.89 11.77 -6.59
N LEU A 124 -3.41 11.86 -5.35
CA LEU A 124 -4.07 11.25 -4.21
C LEU A 124 -5.46 11.89 -3.99
N ASP A 125 -6.50 11.07 -4.08
CA ASP A 125 -7.87 11.50 -3.90
C ASP A 125 -8.12 11.93 -2.43
N LYS A 126 -8.95 12.95 -2.25
CA LYS A 126 -9.24 13.52 -0.92
C LYS A 126 -9.88 12.50 0.02
N ASN A 127 -10.73 11.60 -0.47
CA ASN A 127 -11.35 10.58 0.37
C ASN A 127 -10.32 9.55 0.83
N LEU A 128 -9.44 9.14 -0.08
CA LEU A 128 -8.36 8.20 0.24
C LEU A 128 -7.34 8.81 1.21
N LYS A 129 -7.02 10.10 1.04
CA LYS A 129 -6.21 10.86 2.00
C LYS A 129 -6.88 10.90 3.39
N GLY A 130 -8.18 11.16 3.44
CA GLY A 130 -8.96 11.09 4.69
C GLY A 130 -8.87 9.72 5.34
N LEU A 131 -9.06 8.64 4.57
CA LEU A 131 -8.96 7.27 5.06
C LEU A 131 -7.57 6.92 5.61
N ILE A 132 -6.50 7.36 4.95
CA ILE A 132 -5.12 7.18 5.43
C ILE A 132 -4.97 7.87 6.79
N ASN A 133 -5.33 9.15 6.88
CA ASN A 133 -5.21 9.94 8.09
C ASN A 133 -6.03 9.35 9.25
N ASP A 134 -7.29 9.00 9.00
CA ASP A 134 -8.18 8.41 10.01
C ASP A 134 -7.70 7.04 10.48
N SER A 135 -7.09 6.27 9.59
CA SER A 135 -6.50 4.97 9.95
C SER A 135 -5.26 5.15 10.83
N LEU A 136 -4.36 6.06 10.47
CA LEU A 136 -3.11 6.25 11.19
C LEU A 136 -3.30 6.98 12.52
N LYS A 137 -4.24 7.93 12.60
CA LYS A 137 -4.59 8.61 13.85
C LYS A 137 -5.12 7.64 14.93
N ARG A 138 -5.71 6.51 14.54
CA ARG A 138 -6.14 5.46 15.49
C ARG A 138 -4.98 4.68 16.09
N MET A 139 -3.77 4.79 15.52
CA MET A 139 -2.55 4.19 16.05
C MET A 139 -1.81 5.12 17.01
N GLU A 140 -1.95 6.43 16.84
CA GLU A 140 -1.55 7.47 17.81
C GLU A 140 -2.38 7.38 19.09
#